data_AF-A0A9D8RTY9-F1
#
_entry.id   AF-A0A9D8RTY9-F1
#
_cell.length_a   1.000
_cell.length_b   1.000
_cell.length_c   1.000
_cell.angle_alpha   90.00
_cell.angle_beta   90.00
_cell.angle_gamma   90.00
#
_symmetry.space_group_name_H-M   'P 1'
#
loop_
_entity.id
_entity.type
_entity.pdbx_description
1 polymer ?
#
loop_
_entity_poly.entity_id
_entity_poly.type
_entity_poly.pdbx_seq_one_letter_code
_entity_poly.pdbx_strand_id
1 'polypeptide(L)'
;MEPLKLGMITKKIIWGGERLAREYGKGTPGEKIAESWELTDRADGVNTIVSGTFDGMLLSDYLNAHKDEVKKGWDGERFPLLIKLIDAEADLSIQVHPDDEYAAAHTTDLGKTEMWYIVDAAPDARIIYGLKKKYSAAEVRAAIENGTLEELMNYVPVKKGETYFIPSGMVHAICRGILIAEIQQNSNITYRVYDYNRRGADGKLRELHVDDALAVIDKIEDPSAVRADANEELGIIAKCGYFTVYHFEKAFTMTATEESFVHLLCLGGEAVITWNGGEMNIKKGESVYIPAGFGEFAVSEGADIVVSTL
;
A
#
# COMPACT_ATOMS: atom_id res chain seq x y z
N MET A 1 -11.24 -24.67 -0.15
CA MET A 1 -10.28 -23.57 -0.04
C MET A 1 -9.37 -23.64 -1.26
N GLU A 2 -9.25 -22.54 -1.99
CA GLU A 2 -8.42 -22.44 -3.19
C GLU A 2 -7.76 -21.05 -3.24
N PRO A 3 -6.59 -20.88 -3.87
CA PRO A 3 -6.04 -19.56 -4.14
C PRO A 3 -6.96 -18.77 -5.07
N LEU A 4 -7.11 -17.48 -4.83
CA LEU A 4 -8.00 -16.59 -5.54
C LEU A 4 -7.19 -15.52 -6.26
N LYS A 5 -7.15 -15.55 -7.59
CA LYS A 5 -6.63 -14.43 -8.36
C LYS A 5 -7.60 -13.26 -8.24
N LEU A 6 -7.07 -12.08 -7.94
CA LEU A 6 -7.88 -10.88 -7.79
C LEU A 6 -7.79 -10.00 -9.05
N GLY A 7 -8.92 -9.45 -9.45
CA GLY A 7 -8.99 -8.32 -10.36
C GLY A 7 -8.59 -7.03 -9.64
N MET A 8 -8.25 -5.99 -10.38
CA MET A 8 -7.77 -4.72 -9.82
C MET A 8 -8.87 -3.65 -9.74
N ILE A 9 -8.66 -2.62 -8.91
CA ILE A 9 -9.42 -1.37 -8.95
C ILE A 9 -8.48 -0.21 -9.25
N THR A 10 -8.68 0.48 -10.37
CA THR A 10 -7.79 1.56 -10.79
C THR A 10 -8.35 2.94 -10.45
N LYS A 11 -7.46 3.84 -10.02
CA LYS A 11 -7.78 5.22 -9.68
C LYS A 11 -7.02 6.17 -10.61
N LYS A 12 -7.76 7.06 -11.28
CA LYS A 12 -7.19 8.12 -12.11
C LYS A 12 -7.11 9.39 -11.29
N ILE A 13 -5.92 9.69 -10.76
CA ILE A 13 -5.65 10.87 -9.94
C ILE A 13 -4.67 11.76 -10.70
N ILE A 14 -4.70 13.07 -10.45
CA ILE A 14 -3.97 14.10 -11.19
C ILE A 14 -2.44 13.90 -11.29
N TRP A 15 -1.87 13.08 -10.42
CA TRP A 15 -0.43 12.79 -10.36
C TRP A 15 -0.05 11.45 -11.02
N GLY A 16 -1.04 10.69 -11.48
CA GLY A 16 -0.83 9.34 -12.03
C GLY A 16 -0.17 9.33 -13.39
N GLY A 17 0.66 8.31 -13.62
CA GLY A 17 1.37 8.08 -14.88
C GLY A 17 0.78 6.97 -15.74
N GLU A 18 1.49 6.63 -16.81
CA GLU A 18 1.06 5.60 -17.77
C GLU A 18 1.66 4.21 -17.48
N ARG A 19 2.54 4.08 -16.46
CA ARG A 19 3.30 2.84 -16.25
C ARG A 19 2.41 1.69 -15.84
N LEU A 20 1.41 1.93 -15.00
CA LEU A 20 0.46 0.89 -14.59
C LEU A 20 -0.31 0.32 -15.79
N ALA A 21 -0.76 1.18 -16.70
CA ALA A 21 -1.42 0.75 -17.92
C ALA A 21 -0.47 0.02 -18.89
N ARG A 22 0.72 0.60 -19.13
CA ARG A 22 1.68 0.11 -20.13
C ARG A 22 2.44 -1.14 -19.70
N GLU A 23 2.82 -1.24 -18.44
CA GLU A 23 3.77 -2.24 -17.93
C GLU A 23 3.12 -3.31 -17.03
N TYR A 24 1.94 -3.03 -16.45
CA TYR A 24 1.26 -3.90 -15.48
C TYR A 24 -0.16 -4.30 -15.93
N GLY A 25 -0.59 -3.89 -17.14
CA GLY A 25 -1.90 -4.23 -17.68
C GLY A 25 -3.07 -3.65 -16.88
N LYS A 26 -2.86 -2.58 -16.12
CA LYS A 26 -3.86 -1.99 -15.20
C LYS A 26 -4.85 -1.05 -15.89
N GLY A 27 -5.08 -1.21 -17.18
CA GLY A 27 -5.93 -0.34 -17.98
C GLY A 27 -5.56 -0.44 -19.46
N THR A 28 -5.98 0.55 -20.23
CA THR A 28 -5.63 0.64 -21.65
C THR A 28 -4.33 1.43 -21.83
N PRO A 29 -3.39 1.00 -22.69
CA PRO A 29 -2.19 1.77 -22.99
C PRO A 29 -2.50 3.23 -23.34
N GLY A 30 -1.80 4.17 -22.70
CA GLY A 30 -2.02 5.62 -22.82
C GLY A 30 -2.93 6.22 -21.75
N GLU A 31 -3.57 5.40 -20.91
CA GLU A 31 -4.28 5.90 -19.73
C GLU A 31 -3.32 6.31 -18.62
N LYS A 32 -3.61 7.46 -18.00
CA LYS A 32 -2.93 7.91 -16.78
C LYS A 32 -3.64 7.35 -15.55
N ILE A 33 -2.99 6.42 -14.87
CA ILE A 33 -3.49 5.68 -13.72
C ILE A 33 -2.52 5.89 -12.57
N ALA A 34 -3.06 6.38 -11.46
CA ALA A 34 -2.31 6.77 -10.29
C ALA A 34 -2.13 5.60 -9.34
N GLU A 35 -3.22 4.88 -9.09
CA GLU A 35 -3.24 3.74 -8.19
C GLU A 35 -3.92 2.55 -8.85
N SER A 36 -3.45 1.36 -8.52
CA SER A 36 -4.13 0.10 -8.76
C SER A 36 -4.22 -0.64 -7.43
N TRP A 37 -5.44 -0.86 -6.93
CA TRP A 37 -5.68 -1.56 -5.68
C TRP A 37 -5.75 -3.04 -5.96
N GLU A 38 -4.80 -3.77 -5.39
CA GLU A 38 -4.50 -5.18 -5.66
C GLU A 38 -5.11 -6.12 -4.62
N LEU A 39 -5.42 -5.60 -3.42
CA LEU A 39 -6.19 -6.27 -2.37
C LEU A 39 -7.03 -5.23 -1.62
N THR A 40 -8.34 -5.34 -1.70
CA THR A 40 -9.29 -4.41 -1.08
C THR A 40 -10.72 -4.99 -1.08
N ASP A 41 -11.43 -4.78 0.03
CA ASP A 41 -12.86 -5.07 0.19
C ASP A 41 -13.68 -3.80 0.44
N ARG A 42 -13.07 -2.62 0.24
CA ARG A 42 -13.65 -1.35 0.67
C ARG A 42 -14.81 -0.94 -0.22
N ALA A 43 -15.80 -0.24 0.36
CA ALA A 43 -16.94 0.27 -0.39
C ALA A 43 -16.56 1.20 -1.56
N ASP A 44 -15.42 1.91 -1.48
CA ASP A 44 -14.91 2.78 -2.54
C ASP A 44 -14.05 2.05 -3.58
N GLY A 45 -13.88 0.73 -3.46
CA GLY A 45 -13.22 -0.12 -4.44
C GLY A 45 -13.08 -1.54 -3.90
N VAL A 46 -13.93 -2.45 -4.36
CA VAL A 46 -13.89 -3.87 -3.96
C VAL A 46 -13.28 -4.68 -5.10
N ASN A 47 -12.26 -5.50 -4.84
CA ASN A 47 -11.75 -6.40 -5.87
C ASN A 47 -12.79 -7.47 -6.23
N THR A 48 -12.78 -7.92 -7.47
CA THR A 48 -13.51 -9.10 -7.93
C THR A 48 -12.55 -10.28 -8.01
N ILE A 49 -12.98 -11.48 -7.65
CA ILE A 49 -12.21 -12.70 -7.88
C ILE A 49 -12.29 -13.06 -9.36
N VAL A 50 -11.17 -13.39 -9.99
CA VAL A 50 -11.06 -13.64 -11.44
C VAL A 50 -10.48 -15.03 -11.75
N SER A 51 -10.80 -16.01 -10.90
CA SER A 51 -10.34 -17.39 -11.04
C SER A 51 -11.23 -18.38 -10.29
N GLY A 52 -11.19 -19.64 -10.73
CA GLY A 52 -11.68 -20.77 -9.93
C GLY A 52 -13.20 -20.77 -9.73
N THR A 53 -13.64 -21.34 -8.61
CA THR A 53 -15.07 -21.51 -8.29
C THR A 53 -15.78 -20.19 -8.04
N PHE A 54 -15.03 -19.18 -7.59
CA PHE A 54 -15.55 -17.87 -7.17
C PHE A 54 -15.36 -16.78 -8.24
N ASP A 55 -15.06 -17.15 -9.48
CA ASP A 55 -14.91 -16.21 -10.59
C ASP A 55 -16.13 -15.27 -10.72
N GLY A 56 -15.87 -13.97 -10.80
CA GLY A 56 -16.88 -12.92 -10.86
C GLY A 56 -17.48 -12.51 -9.52
N MET A 57 -17.14 -13.17 -8.41
CA MET A 57 -17.61 -12.81 -7.06
C MET A 57 -16.84 -11.61 -6.50
N LEU A 58 -17.52 -10.72 -5.79
CA LEU A 58 -16.86 -9.66 -5.04
C LEU A 58 -16.07 -10.26 -3.87
N LEU A 59 -14.85 -9.77 -3.64
CA LEU A 59 -14.02 -10.22 -2.53
C LEU A 59 -14.73 -10.01 -1.18
N SER A 60 -15.43 -8.89 -1.01
CA SER A 60 -16.21 -8.62 0.21
C SER A 60 -17.25 -9.72 0.50
N ASP A 61 -17.94 -10.22 -0.52
CA ASP A 61 -18.95 -11.25 -0.36
C ASP A 61 -18.30 -12.60 0.01
N TYR A 62 -17.14 -12.89 -0.59
CA TYR A 62 -16.35 -14.06 -0.26
C TYR A 62 -15.93 -14.02 1.21
N LEU A 63 -15.27 -12.94 1.64
CA LEU A 63 -14.76 -12.78 3.00
C LEU A 63 -15.88 -12.89 4.05
N ASN A 64 -17.06 -12.34 3.75
CA ASN A 64 -18.23 -12.45 4.62
C ASN A 64 -18.74 -13.88 4.79
N ALA A 65 -18.69 -14.70 3.74
CA ALA A 65 -19.06 -16.10 3.78
C ALA A 65 -17.95 -17.02 4.34
N HIS A 66 -16.69 -16.57 4.26
CA HIS A 66 -15.48 -17.34 4.53
C HIS A 66 -14.60 -16.67 5.60
N LYS A 67 -15.17 -16.25 6.73
CA LYS A 67 -14.46 -15.39 7.70
C LYS A 67 -13.17 -16.00 8.26
N ASP A 68 -13.18 -17.27 8.59
CA ASP A 68 -11.99 -17.98 9.07
C ASP A 68 -10.86 -18.06 8.04
N GLU A 69 -11.14 -17.74 6.78
CA GLU A 69 -10.18 -17.69 5.69
C GLU A 69 -9.40 -16.36 5.64
N VAL A 70 -9.77 -15.36 6.45
CA VAL A 70 -8.92 -14.18 6.73
C VAL A 70 -7.92 -14.49 7.83
N LYS A 71 -8.44 -15.01 8.93
CA LYS A 71 -7.74 -15.49 10.12
C LYS A 71 -8.78 -16.24 10.93
N LYS A 72 -8.38 -17.32 11.59
CA LYS A 72 -9.25 -18.08 12.47
C LYS A 72 -9.85 -17.22 13.56
N GLY A 73 -11.17 -17.27 13.68
CA GLY A 73 -11.93 -16.48 14.63
C GLY A 73 -12.05 -15.00 14.24
N TRP A 74 -11.70 -14.60 13.01
CA TRP A 74 -12.06 -13.29 12.50
C TRP A 74 -13.58 -13.17 12.49
N ASP A 75 -14.09 -12.15 13.18
CA ASP A 75 -15.52 -11.91 13.40
C ASP A 75 -16.23 -11.31 12.19
N GLY A 76 -15.48 -10.93 11.16
CA GLY A 76 -15.98 -10.21 10.00
C GLY A 76 -16.18 -8.73 10.29
N GLU A 77 -15.41 -8.16 11.22
CA GLU A 77 -15.16 -6.72 11.30
C GLU A 77 -14.48 -6.23 9.99
N ARG A 78 -13.77 -5.10 10.05
CA ARG A 78 -13.11 -4.54 8.88
C ARG A 78 -11.94 -5.44 8.45
N PHE A 79 -11.87 -5.76 7.16
CA PHE A 79 -10.71 -6.45 6.60
C PHE A 79 -9.44 -5.63 6.86
N PRO A 80 -8.30 -6.25 7.22
CA PRO A 80 -7.20 -5.53 7.86
C PRO A 80 -6.30 -4.74 6.90
N LEU A 81 -6.13 -5.16 5.65
CA LEU A 81 -5.15 -4.58 4.73
C LEU A 81 -5.76 -3.97 3.45
N LEU A 82 -5.08 -2.94 2.93
CA LEU A 82 -5.22 -2.44 1.57
C LEU A 82 -3.84 -2.51 0.91
N ILE A 83 -3.76 -3.11 -0.28
CA ILE A 83 -2.49 -3.24 -1.02
C ILE A 83 -2.64 -2.57 -2.38
N LYS A 84 -1.64 -1.77 -2.76
CA LYS A 84 -1.69 -0.98 -3.99
C LYS A 84 -0.38 -1.03 -4.76
N LEU A 85 -0.47 -0.85 -6.06
CA LEU A 85 0.60 -0.29 -6.88
C LEU A 85 0.32 1.20 -7.11
N ILE A 86 1.34 2.04 -6.99
CA ILE A 86 1.24 3.50 -7.15
C ILE A 86 2.28 3.98 -8.16
N ASP A 87 1.84 4.66 -9.22
CA ASP A 87 2.71 5.28 -10.25
C ASP A 87 2.64 6.81 -10.15
N ALA A 88 3.69 7.39 -9.60
CA ALA A 88 3.82 8.83 -9.41
C ALA A 88 4.53 9.48 -10.61
N GLU A 89 3.78 9.98 -11.59
CA GLU A 89 4.34 10.82 -12.67
C GLU A 89 4.59 12.26 -12.18
N ALA A 90 3.81 12.71 -11.19
CA ALA A 90 4.01 13.97 -10.49
C ALA A 90 4.03 13.76 -8.97
N ASP A 91 4.49 14.78 -8.22
CA ASP A 91 4.56 14.70 -6.76
C ASP A 91 3.17 14.49 -6.16
N LEU A 92 3.00 13.55 -5.24
CA LEU A 92 1.77 13.42 -4.46
C LEU A 92 1.67 14.54 -3.42
N SER A 93 0.49 14.72 -2.84
CA SER A 93 0.34 15.68 -1.74
C SER A 93 1.24 15.35 -0.57
N ILE A 94 1.72 16.40 0.11
CA ILE A 94 2.30 16.26 1.45
C ILE A 94 1.16 15.97 2.41
N GLN A 95 1.29 14.88 3.15
CA GLN A 95 0.21 14.35 3.96
C GLN A 95 0.71 13.66 5.24
N VAL A 96 -0.23 13.41 6.14
CA VAL A 96 -0.02 12.64 7.37
C VAL A 96 -1.26 11.78 7.62
N HIS A 97 -1.07 10.69 8.35
CA HIS A 97 -2.09 9.70 8.64
C HIS A 97 -2.31 9.56 10.15
N PRO A 98 -3.56 9.46 10.63
CA PRO A 98 -3.85 9.20 12.04
C PRO A 98 -3.54 7.76 12.43
N ASP A 99 -3.41 7.52 13.74
CA ASP A 99 -3.47 6.18 14.33
C ASP A 99 -4.93 5.76 14.57
N ASP A 100 -5.13 4.52 14.99
CA ASP A 100 -6.47 3.96 15.21
C ASP A 100 -7.25 4.72 16.29
N GLU A 101 -6.59 5.20 17.35
CA GLU A 101 -7.24 5.97 18.41
C GLU A 101 -7.81 7.28 17.87
N TYR A 102 -7.00 8.07 17.14
CA TYR A 102 -7.48 9.31 16.55
C TYR A 102 -8.54 9.05 15.48
N ALA A 103 -8.34 8.04 14.63
CA ALA A 103 -9.26 7.68 13.55
C ALA A 103 -10.64 7.28 14.09
N ALA A 104 -10.70 6.48 15.16
CA ALA A 104 -11.95 6.05 15.78
C ALA A 104 -12.73 7.20 16.44
N ALA A 105 -12.04 8.23 16.92
CA ALA A 105 -12.67 9.41 17.53
C ALA A 105 -13.21 10.43 16.51
N HIS A 106 -12.67 10.46 15.29
CA HIS A 106 -12.95 11.52 14.31
C HIS A 106 -13.57 11.01 13.01
N THR A 107 -13.46 9.72 12.71
CA THR A 107 -13.89 9.13 11.44
C THR A 107 -14.49 7.74 11.62
N THR A 108 -14.98 7.16 10.53
CA THR A 108 -15.40 5.76 10.46
C THR A 108 -14.36 4.86 9.80
N ASP A 109 -13.13 5.33 9.56
CA ASP A 109 -12.03 4.56 8.97
C ASP A 109 -11.04 4.08 10.04
N LEU A 110 -10.10 3.21 9.66
CA LEU A 110 -8.98 2.83 10.53
C LEU A 110 -7.92 3.94 10.52
N GLY A 111 -7.00 3.86 11.48
CA GLY A 111 -5.69 4.48 11.34
C GLY A 111 -4.97 3.95 10.10
N LYS A 112 -3.87 4.61 9.74
CA LYS A 112 -3.13 4.28 8.52
C LYS A 112 -1.64 4.31 8.75
N THR A 113 -1.14 3.18 9.22
CA THR A 113 0.26 2.76 9.10
C THR A 113 0.47 2.02 7.79
N GLU A 114 1.59 2.30 7.13
CA GLU A 114 1.91 1.76 5.81
C GLU A 114 3.40 1.46 5.65
N MET A 115 3.72 0.80 4.53
CA MET A 115 5.06 0.50 4.09
C MET A 115 5.10 0.63 2.57
N TRP A 116 6.19 1.20 2.06
CA TRP A 116 6.47 1.31 0.63
C TRP A 116 7.67 0.47 0.24
N TYR A 117 7.49 -0.40 -0.75
CA TYR A 117 8.58 -1.03 -1.48
C TYR A 117 8.78 -0.29 -2.80
N ILE A 118 10.00 0.23 -3.04
CA ILE A 118 10.34 0.95 -4.27
C ILE A 118 10.53 -0.06 -5.41
N VAL A 119 9.47 -0.28 -6.18
CA VAL A 119 9.48 -1.21 -7.33
C VAL A 119 10.41 -0.67 -8.43
N ASP A 120 10.37 0.63 -8.67
CA ASP A 120 11.28 1.32 -9.58
C ASP A 120 11.35 2.83 -9.29
N ALA A 121 12.48 3.46 -9.64
CA ALA A 121 12.75 4.86 -9.35
C ALA A 121 13.62 5.51 -10.43
N ALA A 122 13.24 6.72 -10.85
CA ALA A 122 14.07 7.56 -11.72
C ALA A 122 15.38 7.97 -11.01
N PRO A 123 16.45 8.34 -11.75
CA PRO A 123 17.76 8.65 -11.14
C PRO A 123 17.76 9.78 -10.09
N ASP A 124 16.83 10.75 -10.19
CA ASP A 124 16.67 11.87 -9.26
C ASP A 124 15.44 11.70 -8.33
N ALA A 125 14.84 10.52 -8.31
CA ALA A 125 13.66 10.23 -7.50
C ALA A 125 13.98 10.34 -6.00
N ARG A 126 13.00 10.86 -5.26
CA ARG A 126 13.08 11.08 -3.83
C ARG A 126 11.71 10.97 -3.19
N ILE A 127 11.65 10.76 -1.89
CA ILE A 127 10.43 10.86 -1.10
C ILE A 127 10.56 11.98 -0.08
N ILE A 128 9.43 12.50 0.39
CA ILE A 128 9.37 13.21 1.66
C ILE A 128 9.16 12.17 2.75
N TYR A 129 10.08 12.10 3.70
CA TYR A 129 10.07 11.10 4.78
C TYR A 129 10.37 11.78 6.11
N GLY A 130 9.32 12.32 6.70
CA GLY A 130 9.35 13.12 7.92
C GLY A 130 9.73 14.59 7.72
N LEU A 131 9.82 15.28 8.84
CA LEU A 131 10.33 16.65 8.93
C LEU A 131 11.85 16.62 9.12
N LYS A 132 12.59 17.66 8.70
CA LYS A 132 14.05 17.75 8.86
C LYS A 132 14.51 17.71 10.32
N LYS A 133 13.63 18.13 11.22
CA LYS A 133 13.79 18.14 12.68
C LYS A 133 12.40 18.24 13.30
N LYS A 134 12.34 18.22 14.63
CA LYS A 134 11.11 18.53 15.36
C LYS A 134 10.70 19.98 15.15
N TYR A 135 9.43 20.20 14.82
CA TYR A 135 8.80 21.52 14.71
C TYR A 135 7.50 21.50 15.50
N SER A 136 7.18 22.60 16.17
CA SER A 136 5.88 22.77 16.81
C SER A 136 4.76 22.87 15.77
N ALA A 137 3.53 22.49 16.16
CA ALA A 137 2.35 22.66 15.31
C ALA A 137 2.17 24.13 14.84
N ALA A 138 2.56 25.11 15.65
CA ALA A 138 2.51 26.53 15.29
C ALA A 138 3.53 26.89 14.19
N GLU A 139 4.75 26.35 14.25
CA GLU A 139 5.76 26.54 13.19
C GLU A 139 5.31 25.89 11.87
N VAL A 140 4.75 24.68 11.93
CA VAL A 140 4.22 24.01 10.74
C VAL A 140 3.05 24.80 10.15
N ARG A 141 2.11 25.26 10.99
CA ARG A 141 0.99 26.11 10.54
C ARG A 141 1.48 27.38 9.85
N ALA A 142 2.43 28.09 10.46
CA ALA A 142 3.00 29.30 9.88
C ALA A 142 3.68 29.01 8.53
N ALA A 143 4.35 27.87 8.36
CA ALA A 143 4.95 27.49 7.09
C ALA A 143 3.89 27.16 6.01
N ILE A 144 2.75 26.57 6.38
CA ILE A 144 1.62 26.35 5.47
C ILE A 144 1.06 27.71 5.00
N GLU A 145 0.78 28.61 5.93
CA GLU A 145 0.19 29.94 5.65
C GLU A 145 1.12 30.82 4.79
N ASN A 146 2.43 30.72 5.01
CA ASN A 146 3.44 31.47 4.25
C ASN A 146 3.89 30.77 2.96
N GLY A 147 3.41 29.57 2.67
CA GLY A 147 3.79 28.81 1.48
C GLY A 147 5.23 28.26 1.49
N THR A 148 5.81 28.07 2.68
CA THR A 148 7.20 27.59 2.88
C THR A 148 7.28 26.19 3.50
N LEU A 149 6.16 25.44 3.55
CA LEU A 149 6.10 24.11 4.17
C LEU A 149 7.18 23.15 3.64
N GLU A 150 7.47 23.18 2.33
CA GLU A 150 8.48 22.32 1.71
C GLU A 150 9.88 22.50 2.31
N GLU A 151 10.18 23.67 2.88
CA GLU A 151 11.46 23.95 3.53
C GLU A 151 11.66 23.13 4.82
N LEU A 152 10.55 22.67 5.43
CA LEU A 152 10.55 21.86 6.65
C LEU A 152 10.72 20.36 6.35
N MET A 153 10.54 19.93 5.11
CA MET A 153 10.45 18.52 4.71
C MET A 153 11.82 17.85 4.61
N ASN A 154 11.94 16.62 5.11
CA ASN A 154 13.11 15.79 4.90
C ASN A 154 12.98 15.03 3.58
N TYR A 155 13.79 15.41 2.59
CA TYR A 155 13.84 14.75 1.29
C TYR A 155 14.89 13.64 1.29
N VAL A 156 14.47 12.41 0.98
CA VAL A 156 15.33 11.23 0.94
C VAL A 156 15.37 10.70 -0.49
N PRO A 157 16.55 10.68 -1.16
CA PRO A 157 16.70 10.00 -2.44
C PRO A 157 16.38 8.52 -2.30
N VAL A 158 15.78 7.92 -3.32
CA VAL A 158 15.38 6.50 -3.28
C VAL A 158 15.87 5.76 -4.53
N LYS A 159 16.07 4.46 -4.41
CA LYS A 159 16.37 3.54 -5.52
C LYS A 159 15.49 2.30 -5.46
N LYS A 160 15.39 1.62 -6.61
CA LYS A 160 14.74 0.31 -6.72
C LYS A 160 15.22 -0.65 -5.63
N GLY A 161 14.28 -1.37 -5.03
CA GLY A 161 14.51 -2.40 -4.01
C GLY A 161 14.56 -1.89 -2.58
N GLU A 162 14.55 -0.57 -2.37
CA GLU A 162 14.49 -0.01 -1.02
C GLU A 162 13.08 -0.12 -0.41
N THR A 163 13.04 -0.17 0.92
CA THR A 163 11.81 -0.27 1.70
C THR A 163 11.75 0.86 2.72
N TYR A 164 10.58 1.49 2.85
CA TYR A 164 10.33 2.58 3.79
C TYR A 164 9.09 2.27 4.61
N PHE A 165 9.19 2.38 5.94
CA PHE A 165 8.08 2.15 6.85
C PHE A 165 7.50 3.48 7.30
N ILE A 166 6.20 3.68 7.14
CA ILE A 166 5.54 4.94 7.42
C ILE A 166 4.51 4.70 8.54
N PRO A 167 4.91 4.87 9.81
CA PRO A 167 3.97 4.82 10.91
C PRO A 167 3.00 6.01 10.85
N SER A 168 1.81 5.81 11.40
CA SER A 168 0.84 6.90 11.63
C SER A 168 1.51 8.08 12.36
N GLY A 169 1.20 9.30 11.93
CA GLY A 169 1.77 10.55 12.43
C GLY A 169 3.05 11.00 11.73
N MET A 170 3.61 10.20 10.82
CA MET A 170 4.70 10.63 9.95
C MET A 170 4.19 11.53 8.82
N VAL A 171 4.75 12.73 8.66
CA VAL A 171 4.57 13.52 7.43
C VAL A 171 5.35 12.87 6.31
N HIS A 172 4.70 12.63 5.18
CA HIS A 172 5.33 11.98 4.04
C HIS A 172 4.71 12.41 2.72
N ALA A 173 5.41 12.12 1.62
CA ALA A 173 4.88 12.21 0.27
C ALA A 173 5.73 11.37 -0.69
N ILE A 174 5.08 10.76 -1.67
CA ILE A 174 5.76 10.15 -2.82
C ILE A 174 6.02 11.27 -3.84
N CYS A 175 7.27 11.55 -4.18
CA CYS A 175 7.56 12.49 -5.27
C CYS A 175 7.51 11.78 -6.63
N ARG A 176 7.55 12.57 -7.70
CA ARG A 176 7.54 12.11 -9.09
C ARG A 176 8.65 11.10 -9.39
N GLY A 177 8.39 10.28 -10.41
CA GLY A 177 9.36 9.32 -10.96
C GLY A 177 9.48 8.03 -10.15
N ILE A 178 8.49 7.72 -9.30
CA ILE A 178 8.52 6.54 -8.42
C ILE A 178 7.33 5.63 -8.75
N LEU A 179 7.62 4.33 -8.83
CA LEU A 179 6.63 3.27 -8.79
C LEU A 179 6.83 2.48 -7.49
N ILE A 180 5.77 2.35 -6.69
CA ILE A 180 5.83 1.57 -5.44
C ILE A 180 4.76 0.49 -5.36
N ALA A 181 5.03 -0.50 -4.50
CA ALA A 181 4.01 -1.30 -3.85
C ALA A 181 3.77 -0.73 -2.44
N GLU A 182 2.54 -0.32 -2.15
CA GLU A 182 2.11 0.20 -0.85
C GLU A 182 1.30 -0.88 -0.12
N ILE A 183 1.76 -1.27 1.06
CA ILE A 183 1.06 -2.18 1.97
C ILE A 183 0.67 -1.37 3.19
N GLN A 184 -0.62 -1.35 3.50
CA GLN A 184 -1.15 -0.48 4.55
C GLN A 184 -2.30 -1.14 5.29
N GLN A 185 -2.62 -0.62 6.47
CA GLN A 185 -3.94 -0.84 7.07
C GLN A 185 -5.03 -0.51 6.05
N ASN A 186 -6.18 -1.19 6.13
CA ASN A 186 -7.30 -0.98 5.22
C ASN A 186 -8.02 0.36 5.51
N SER A 187 -7.35 1.44 5.14
CA SER A 187 -7.76 2.82 5.40
C SER A 187 -7.49 3.70 4.19
N ASN A 188 -8.44 4.56 3.82
CA ASN A 188 -8.26 5.54 2.77
C ASN A 188 -8.26 6.98 3.33
N ILE A 189 -8.05 7.11 4.65
CA ILE A 189 -7.95 8.38 5.32
C ILE A 189 -6.63 9.08 4.95
N THR A 190 -6.66 10.39 4.71
CA THR A 190 -5.47 11.16 4.38
C THR A 190 -5.68 12.60 4.78
N TYR A 191 -4.86 13.09 5.72
CA TYR A 191 -4.85 14.51 6.07
C TYR A 191 -3.78 15.22 5.24
N ARG A 192 -4.27 15.88 4.19
CA ARG A 192 -3.43 16.65 3.27
C ARG A 192 -3.06 18.01 3.87
N VAL A 193 -1.77 18.30 3.96
CA VAL A 193 -1.28 19.62 4.41
C VAL A 193 -0.90 20.54 3.26
N TYR A 194 -0.49 19.99 2.11
CA TYR A 194 -0.14 20.77 0.94
C TYR A 194 -0.29 19.97 -0.36
N ASP A 195 -0.76 20.65 -1.42
CA ASP A 195 -1.00 20.03 -2.74
C ASP A 195 -0.44 20.82 -3.92
N TYR A 196 0.57 21.67 -3.70
CA TYR A 196 1.17 22.51 -4.74
C TYR A 196 0.16 23.42 -5.47
N ASN A 197 -0.89 23.84 -4.76
CA ASN A 197 -2.00 24.63 -5.30
C ASN A 197 -2.62 24.02 -6.57
N ARG A 198 -2.60 22.69 -6.70
CA ARG A 198 -3.15 21.98 -7.84
C ARG A 198 -4.66 21.99 -7.81
N ARG A 199 -5.24 22.06 -9.01
CA ARG A 199 -6.68 21.92 -9.20
C ARG A 199 -7.05 20.46 -9.47
N GLY A 200 -8.10 19.98 -8.83
CA GLY A 200 -8.70 18.69 -9.08
C GLY A 200 -9.42 18.65 -10.43
N ALA A 201 -10.01 17.49 -10.74
CA ALA A 201 -10.80 17.29 -11.96
C ALA A 201 -12.02 18.22 -12.06
N ASP A 202 -12.51 18.72 -10.93
CA ASP A 202 -13.60 19.69 -10.82
C ASP A 202 -13.15 21.15 -11.03
N GLY A 203 -11.85 21.37 -11.27
CA GLY A 203 -11.24 22.68 -11.44
C GLY A 203 -11.04 23.47 -10.14
N LYS A 204 -11.34 22.91 -8.96
CA LYS A 204 -11.11 23.57 -7.66
C LYS A 204 -9.80 23.14 -7.04
N LEU A 205 -9.25 23.96 -6.14
CA LEU A 205 -8.14 23.52 -5.31
C LEU A 205 -8.57 22.30 -4.50
N ARG A 206 -7.69 21.31 -4.41
CA ARG A 206 -7.96 20.12 -3.62
C ARG A 206 -7.96 20.47 -2.13
N GLU A 207 -8.83 19.79 -1.39
CA GLU A 207 -9.02 20.02 0.03
C GLU A 207 -7.76 19.72 0.85
N LEU A 208 -7.48 20.62 1.79
CA LEU A 208 -6.46 20.51 2.81
C LEU A 208 -7.14 20.28 4.16
N HIS A 209 -6.54 19.46 5.00
CA HIS A 209 -7.05 19.05 6.32
C HIS A 209 -6.07 19.53 7.39
N VAL A 210 -5.78 20.84 7.40
CA VAL A 210 -4.65 21.39 8.16
C VAL A 210 -4.81 21.15 9.66
N ASP A 211 -6.02 21.33 10.22
CA ASP A 211 -6.25 21.16 11.65
C ASP A 211 -6.12 19.70 12.09
N ASP A 212 -6.73 18.76 11.36
CA ASP A 212 -6.60 17.32 11.64
C ASP A 212 -5.16 16.84 11.44
N ALA A 213 -4.49 17.30 10.38
CA ALA A 213 -3.09 17.00 10.15
C ALA A 213 -2.23 17.48 11.32
N LEU A 214 -2.39 18.72 11.78
CA LEU A 214 -1.63 19.27 12.90
C LEU A 214 -1.94 18.58 14.24
N ALA A 215 -3.10 17.92 14.36
CA ALA A 215 -3.44 17.14 15.56
C ALA A 215 -2.71 15.79 15.60
N VAL A 216 -2.26 15.27 14.45
CA VAL A 216 -1.58 13.96 14.37
C VAL A 216 -0.12 14.06 13.90
N ILE A 217 0.30 15.22 13.38
CA ILE A 217 1.69 15.53 13.07
C ILE A 217 2.53 15.52 14.35
N ASP A 218 3.82 15.22 14.24
CA ASP A 218 4.79 15.31 15.34
C ASP A 218 4.73 14.18 16.40
N LYS A 219 4.23 13.00 16.04
CA LYS A 219 4.39 11.79 16.88
C LYS A 219 5.79 11.17 16.78
N ILE A 220 6.66 11.66 15.90
CA ILE A 220 7.96 11.05 15.58
C ILE A 220 9.08 12.00 15.93
N GLU A 221 9.85 11.67 16.97
CA GLU A 221 10.95 12.50 17.44
C GLU A 221 12.16 12.47 16.50
N ASP A 222 12.46 11.32 15.91
CA ASP A 222 13.55 11.13 14.96
C ASP A 222 13.10 10.27 13.77
N PRO A 223 12.76 10.90 12.62
CA PRO A 223 12.39 10.18 11.41
C PRO A 223 13.47 9.22 10.90
N SER A 224 14.75 9.47 11.19
CA SER A 224 15.85 8.58 10.79
C SER A 224 15.91 7.29 11.60
N ALA A 225 15.27 7.27 12.78
CA ALA A 225 15.18 6.10 13.63
C ALA A 225 13.99 5.18 13.26
N VAL A 226 13.09 5.64 12.40
CA VAL A 226 11.89 4.89 12.02
C VAL A 226 12.27 3.74 11.09
N ARG A 227 12.01 2.52 11.56
CA ARG A 227 12.19 1.28 10.84
C ARG A 227 11.15 0.27 11.28
N ALA A 228 10.70 -0.57 10.35
CA ALA A 228 10.01 -1.81 10.69
C ALA A 228 11.06 -2.88 11.05
N ASP A 229 10.63 -3.96 11.70
CA ASP A 229 11.49 -5.12 11.90
C ASP A 229 11.73 -5.81 10.55
N ALA A 230 12.98 -6.16 10.25
CA ALA A 230 13.37 -6.82 9.00
C ALA A 230 14.25 -8.03 9.27
N ASN A 231 14.19 -9.04 8.40
CA ASN A 231 15.02 -10.23 8.44
C ASN A 231 15.28 -10.73 7.03
N GLU A 232 16.46 -10.42 6.50
CA GLU A 232 16.87 -10.75 5.13
C GLU A 232 16.94 -12.27 4.89
N GLU A 233 17.36 -13.07 5.88
CA GLU A 233 17.44 -14.53 5.75
C GLU A 233 16.06 -15.17 5.54
N LEU A 234 15.02 -14.56 6.12
CA LEU A 234 13.63 -14.97 5.98
C LEU A 234 12.90 -14.23 4.85
N GLY A 235 13.58 -13.32 4.13
CA GLY A 235 12.98 -12.46 3.12
C GLY A 235 12.04 -11.38 3.67
N ILE A 236 12.00 -11.16 5.00
CA ILE A 236 11.14 -10.15 5.63
C ILE A 236 11.74 -8.76 5.40
N ILE A 237 11.03 -7.93 4.65
CA ILE A 237 11.42 -6.53 4.39
C ILE A 237 10.78 -5.54 5.37
N ALA A 238 9.64 -5.92 5.98
CA ALA A 238 9.01 -5.13 7.03
C ALA A 238 8.06 -5.99 7.88
N LYS A 239 8.12 -5.84 9.19
CA LYS A 239 7.17 -6.41 10.15
C LYS A 239 6.79 -5.34 11.18
N CYS A 240 5.50 -5.22 11.42
CA CYS A 240 4.94 -4.32 12.42
C CYS A 240 3.70 -4.96 13.10
N GLY A 241 2.96 -4.19 13.89
CA GLY A 241 1.77 -4.67 14.59
C GLY A 241 0.55 -4.95 13.70
N TYR A 242 0.60 -4.59 12.41
CA TYR A 242 -0.53 -4.70 11.49
C TYR A 242 -0.29 -5.68 10.33
N PHE A 243 0.98 -5.88 9.95
CA PHE A 243 1.35 -6.74 8.83
C PHE A 243 2.81 -7.19 8.91
N THR A 244 3.08 -8.31 8.26
CA THR A 244 4.42 -8.76 7.86
C THR A 244 4.51 -8.83 6.34
N VAL A 245 5.56 -8.26 5.77
CA VAL A 245 5.83 -8.20 4.33
C VAL A 245 7.16 -8.85 4.01
N TYR A 246 7.12 -9.70 2.99
CA TYR A 246 8.26 -10.41 2.44
C TYR A 246 8.53 -9.99 1.00
N HIS A 247 9.77 -10.17 0.56
CA HIS A 247 10.18 -9.99 -0.84
C HIS A 247 10.99 -11.20 -1.31
N PHE A 248 10.62 -11.75 -2.47
CA PHE A 248 11.27 -12.91 -3.06
C PHE A 248 11.51 -12.70 -4.55
N GLU A 249 12.76 -12.90 -4.99
CA GLU A 249 13.18 -12.96 -6.41
C GLU A 249 13.56 -14.38 -6.85
N LYS A 250 13.32 -15.37 -5.98
CA LYS A 250 13.67 -16.78 -6.16
C LYS A 250 12.48 -17.65 -5.75
N ALA A 251 12.54 -18.94 -6.11
CA ALA A 251 11.57 -19.91 -5.65
C ALA A 251 11.51 -19.92 -4.11
N PHE A 252 10.31 -20.04 -3.56
CA PHE A 252 10.08 -20.13 -2.11
C PHE A 252 8.91 -21.05 -1.79
N THR A 253 8.86 -21.51 -0.55
CA THR A 253 7.76 -22.29 0.02
C THR A 253 7.24 -21.55 1.23
N MET A 254 5.92 -21.53 1.41
CA MET A 254 5.29 -20.92 2.57
C MET A 254 4.05 -21.71 2.99
N THR A 255 3.69 -21.58 4.26
CA THR A 255 2.45 -22.16 4.81
C THR A 255 1.51 -21.03 5.18
N ALA A 256 0.33 -20.99 4.56
CA ALA A 256 -0.77 -20.15 5.03
C ALA A 256 -1.41 -20.84 6.24
N THR A 257 -1.01 -20.40 7.43
CA THR A 257 -1.54 -20.92 8.70
C THR A 257 -2.93 -20.38 8.98
N GLU A 258 -3.59 -20.89 10.01
CA GLU A 258 -4.87 -20.36 10.46
C GLU A 258 -4.77 -18.92 11.02
N GLU A 259 -3.57 -18.38 11.25
CA GLU A 259 -3.37 -17.05 11.85
C GLU A 259 -3.46 -15.90 10.85
N SER A 260 -3.29 -16.17 9.56
CA SER A 260 -3.30 -15.14 8.52
C SER A 260 -3.55 -15.72 7.14
N PHE A 261 -4.31 -15.00 6.33
CA PHE A 261 -4.25 -15.11 4.88
C PHE A 261 -2.86 -14.74 4.36
N VAL A 262 -2.58 -15.08 3.12
CA VAL A 262 -1.38 -14.66 2.41
C VAL A 262 -1.81 -13.94 1.14
N HIS A 263 -1.26 -12.76 0.90
CA HIS A 263 -1.42 -12.07 -0.38
C HIS A 263 -0.09 -12.07 -1.13
N LEU A 264 -0.13 -12.43 -2.41
CA LEU A 264 1.01 -12.33 -3.33
C LEU A 264 0.74 -11.24 -4.35
N LEU A 265 1.72 -10.36 -4.57
CA LEU A 265 1.72 -9.37 -5.64
C LEU A 265 2.96 -9.59 -6.51
N CYS A 266 2.76 -9.93 -7.79
CA CYS A 266 3.86 -10.11 -8.73
C CYS A 266 4.26 -8.76 -9.34
N LEU A 267 5.46 -8.28 -9.01
CA LEU A 267 6.02 -7.03 -9.50
C LEU A 267 6.72 -7.18 -10.85
N GLY A 268 7.19 -8.39 -11.17
CA GLY A 268 7.92 -8.68 -12.40
C GLY A 268 7.96 -10.17 -12.72
N GLY A 269 8.15 -10.49 -14.00
CA GLY A 269 8.27 -11.86 -14.47
C GLY A 269 6.96 -12.67 -14.39
N GLU A 270 7.11 -13.99 -14.30
CA GLU A 270 6.01 -14.94 -14.16
C GLU A 270 6.49 -16.17 -13.38
N ALA A 271 5.58 -16.77 -12.61
CA ALA A 271 5.84 -17.95 -11.81
C ALA A 271 4.59 -18.83 -11.69
N VAL A 272 4.79 -20.06 -11.22
CA VAL A 272 3.73 -21.02 -10.93
C VAL A 272 3.62 -21.19 -9.42
N ILE A 273 2.42 -20.97 -8.89
CA ILE A 273 2.03 -21.30 -7.52
C ILE A 273 1.52 -22.74 -7.53
N THR A 274 2.07 -23.62 -6.68
CA THR A 274 1.75 -25.05 -6.62
C THR A 274 1.37 -25.45 -5.20
N TRP A 275 0.38 -26.33 -5.06
CA TRP A 275 -0.06 -26.87 -3.76
C TRP A 275 -0.59 -28.29 -3.93
N ASN A 276 -0.92 -28.94 -2.81
CA ASN A 276 -1.59 -30.24 -2.86
C ASN A 276 -3.02 -30.09 -3.38
N GLY A 277 -3.20 -30.22 -4.68
CA GLY A 277 -4.50 -30.14 -5.35
C GLY A 277 -4.51 -29.34 -6.64
N GLY A 278 -3.43 -28.62 -6.98
CA GLY A 278 -3.36 -27.90 -8.24
C GLY A 278 -2.19 -26.93 -8.36
N GLU A 279 -2.26 -26.15 -9.42
CA GLU A 279 -1.32 -25.08 -9.72
C GLU A 279 -2.05 -23.86 -10.31
N MET A 280 -1.46 -22.69 -10.16
CA MET A 280 -1.95 -21.42 -10.71
C MET A 280 -0.77 -20.58 -11.18
N ASN A 281 -0.86 -20.03 -12.39
CA ASN A 281 0.11 -19.06 -12.88
C ASN A 281 -0.13 -17.68 -12.26
N ILE A 282 0.95 -16.99 -11.91
CA ILE A 282 0.97 -15.57 -11.56
C ILE A 282 1.99 -14.85 -12.44
N LYS A 283 1.61 -13.73 -13.02
CA LYS A 283 2.51 -12.90 -13.83
C LYS A 283 2.52 -11.45 -13.35
N LYS A 284 3.49 -10.68 -13.83
CA LYS A 284 3.62 -9.25 -13.53
C LYS A 284 2.29 -8.51 -13.54
N GLY A 285 2.01 -7.82 -12.45
CA GLY A 285 0.79 -7.07 -12.21
C GLY A 285 -0.37 -7.89 -11.67
N GLU A 286 -0.27 -9.21 -11.54
CA GLU A 286 -1.34 -10.00 -10.92
C GLU A 286 -1.15 -10.11 -9.40
N SER A 287 -2.27 -10.18 -8.70
CA SER A 287 -2.32 -10.51 -7.28
C SER A 287 -3.13 -11.77 -7.02
N VAL A 288 -2.72 -12.50 -5.97
CA VAL A 288 -3.38 -13.73 -5.52
C VAL A 288 -3.58 -13.68 -4.02
N TYR A 289 -4.81 -13.91 -3.59
CA TYR A 289 -5.18 -14.13 -2.20
C TYR A 289 -5.20 -15.63 -1.90
N ILE A 290 -4.40 -16.06 -0.94
CA ILE A 290 -4.38 -17.42 -0.42
C ILE A 290 -5.04 -17.39 0.97
N PRO A 291 -6.18 -18.07 1.13
CA PRO A 291 -6.87 -18.18 2.41
C PRO A 291 -6.01 -18.61 3.61
N ALA A 292 -6.33 -18.10 4.79
CA ALA A 292 -5.82 -18.62 6.06
C ALA A 292 -6.22 -20.09 6.23
N GLY A 293 -5.31 -20.91 6.73
CA GLY A 293 -5.50 -22.34 6.89
C GLY A 293 -5.37 -23.15 5.59
N PHE A 294 -4.96 -22.53 4.48
CA PHE A 294 -4.76 -23.22 3.20
C PHE A 294 -3.65 -24.26 3.23
N GLY A 295 -2.68 -24.08 4.13
CA GLY A 295 -1.55 -24.98 4.27
C GLY A 295 -0.39 -24.61 3.36
N GLU A 296 0.43 -25.61 3.03
CA GLU A 296 1.69 -25.41 2.31
C GLU A 296 1.45 -25.19 0.81
N PHE A 297 2.15 -24.21 0.26
CA PHE A 297 2.27 -23.96 -1.18
C PHE A 297 3.69 -23.53 -1.52
N ALA A 298 4.08 -23.70 -2.77
CA ALA A 298 5.36 -23.27 -3.30
C ALA A 298 5.18 -22.37 -4.52
N VAL A 299 6.07 -21.41 -4.68
CA VAL A 299 6.13 -20.54 -5.86
C VAL A 299 7.45 -20.79 -6.57
N SER A 300 7.37 -21.05 -7.88
CA SER A 300 8.56 -21.29 -8.71
C SER A 300 9.43 -20.03 -8.84
N GLU A 301 10.65 -20.21 -9.32
CA GLU A 301 11.47 -19.09 -9.77
C GLU A 301 10.86 -18.42 -11.01
N GLY A 302 11.37 -17.22 -11.35
CA GLY A 302 10.98 -16.49 -12.56
C GLY A 302 10.18 -15.21 -12.31
N ALA A 303 9.75 -14.96 -11.07
CA ALA A 303 9.02 -13.77 -10.67
C ALA A 303 9.68 -13.00 -9.51
N ASP A 304 9.44 -11.69 -9.50
CA ASP A 304 9.69 -10.76 -8.41
C ASP A 304 8.37 -10.58 -7.65
N ILE A 305 8.29 -11.06 -6.40
CA ILE A 305 7.04 -11.14 -5.64
C ILE A 305 7.19 -10.46 -4.29
N VAL A 306 6.24 -9.58 -3.99
CA VAL A 306 5.98 -9.11 -2.63
C VAL A 306 4.84 -9.92 -2.03
N VAL A 307 5.06 -10.40 -0.81
CA VAL A 307 4.08 -11.20 -0.06
C VAL A 307 3.67 -10.46 1.19
N SER A 308 2.38 -10.42 1.51
CA SER A 308 1.85 -9.76 2.72
C SER A 308 0.99 -10.71 3.54
N THR A 309 1.16 -10.63 4.86
CA THR A 309 0.44 -11.40 5.89
C THR A 309 0.16 -10.47 7.09
N LEU A 310 -0.65 -10.92 8.05
CA LEU A 310 -0.96 -10.22 9.30
C LEU A 310 0.14 -10.44 10.35
#